data_AF-A0AAW6YAC5-F1
#
_entry.id   AF-A0AAW6YAC5-F1
#
_cell.length_a   1.000
_cell.length_b   1.000
_cell.length_c   1.000
_cell.angle_alpha   90.00
_cell.angle_beta   90.00
_cell.angle_gamma   90.00
#
_symmetry.space_group_name_H-M   'P 1'
#
loop_
_entity.id
_entity.type
_entity.pdbx_description
1 polymer ?
#
loop_
_entity_poly.entity_id
_entity_poly.type
_entity_poly.pdbx_seq_one_letter_code
_entity_poly.pdbx_strand_id
1 'polypeptide(L)'
;MTTYRELVQRTVACRHADLELGLSRAREQEPFVIHVSDLLDKAGIEYAVRMDKDFQTTFCVEFSATAPADVIGILRKYYSVFFDGQKVEAASRHPEGYAVRIVFGDVPV
;
A
#
# COMPACT_ATOMS: atom_id res chain seq x y z
N MET A 1 -41.80 9.45 -4.13
CA MET A 1 -40.71 9.49 -5.13
C MET A 1 -39.47 9.95 -4.39
N THR A 2 -38.40 9.16 -4.42
CA THR A 2 -37.11 9.62 -3.92
C THR A 2 -36.59 10.71 -4.85
N THR A 3 -36.30 11.88 -4.28
CA THR A 3 -35.72 12.99 -5.02
C THR A 3 -34.27 12.71 -5.35
N TYR A 4 -33.76 13.30 -6.43
CA TYR A 4 -32.34 13.23 -6.75
C TYR A 4 -31.45 13.67 -5.57
N ARG A 5 -31.91 14.65 -4.80
CA ARG A 5 -31.23 15.13 -3.58
C ARG A 5 -31.08 14.04 -2.52
N GLU A 6 -32.12 13.25 -2.28
CA GLU A 6 -32.08 12.13 -1.31
C GLU A 6 -31.13 11.02 -1.79
N LEU A 7 -31.08 10.75 -3.09
CA LEU A 7 -30.12 9.80 -3.67
C LEU A 7 -28.68 10.26 -3.45
N VAL A 8 -28.39 11.55 -3.73
CA VAL A 8 -27.06 12.14 -3.52
C VAL A 8 -26.67 12.08 -2.05
N GLN A 9 -27.55 12.47 -1.13
CA GLN A 9 -27.27 12.43 0.31
C GLN A 9 -26.97 11.02 0.81
N ARG A 10 -27.70 10.01 0.32
CA ARG A 10 -27.43 8.60 0.64
C ARG A 10 -26.04 8.17 0.17
N THR A 11 -25.66 8.51 -1.06
CA THR A 11 -24.34 8.16 -1.59
C THR A 11 -23.22 8.86 -0.82
N VAL A 12 -23.39 10.13 -0.45
CA VAL A 12 -22.41 10.86 0.37
C VAL A 12 -22.24 10.21 1.74
N ALA A 13 -23.34 9.80 2.39
CA ALA A 13 -23.29 9.12 3.68
C ALA A 13 -22.53 7.79 3.61
N CYS A 14 -22.79 6.98 2.56
CA CYS A 14 -22.03 5.74 2.34
C CYS A 14 -20.53 6.00 2.17
N ARG A 15 -20.16 6.97 1.33
CA ARG A 15 -18.74 7.33 1.13
C ARG A 15 -18.08 7.83 2.41
N HIS A 16 -18.80 8.56 3.26
CA HIS A 16 -18.28 9.00 4.55
C HIS A 16 -17.98 7.81 5.46
N ALA A 17 -18.88 6.83 5.54
CA ALA A 17 -18.66 5.60 6.31
C ALA A 17 -17.47 4.79 5.75
N ASP A 18 -17.37 4.67 4.42
CA ASP A 18 -16.24 3.98 3.79
C ASP A 18 -14.90 4.67 4.11
N LEU A 19 -14.87 6.01 4.13
CA LEU A 19 -13.69 6.78 4.51
C LEU A 19 -13.31 6.58 5.98
N GLU A 20 -14.29 6.56 6.89
CA GLU A 20 -14.03 6.29 8.32
C GLU A 20 -13.46 4.89 8.53
N LEU A 21 -14.02 3.88 7.86
CA LEU A 21 -13.50 2.51 7.89
C LEU A 21 -12.09 2.43 7.28
N GLY A 22 -11.86 3.10 6.16
CA GLY A 22 -10.55 3.20 5.52
C GLY A 22 -9.50 3.84 6.44
N LEU A 23 -9.85 4.94 7.11
CA LEU A 23 -8.99 5.60 8.09
C LEU A 23 -8.66 4.72 9.29
N SER A 24 -9.65 4.00 9.82
CA SER A 24 -9.43 3.05 10.92
C SER A 24 -8.42 1.97 10.49
N ARG A 25 -8.64 1.37 9.32
CA ARG A 25 -7.77 0.33 8.79
C ARG A 25 -6.36 0.85 8.49
N ALA A 26 -6.23 2.06 7.94
CA ALA A 26 -4.93 2.68 7.67
C ALA A 26 -4.11 2.88 8.94
N ARG A 27 -4.76 3.25 10.06
CA ARG A 27 -4.10 3.34 11.38
C ARG A 27 -3.64 1.97 11.88
N GLU A 28 -4.46 0.94 11.72
CA GLU A 28 -4.09 -0.42 12.10
C GLU A 28 -2.97 -1.00 11.21
N GLN A 29 -2.89 -0.55 9.95
CA GLN A 29 -1.85 -0.93 9.00
C GLN A 29 -0.50 -0.24 9.28
N GLU A 30 -0.45 0.87 10.03
CA GLU A 30 0.76 1.67 10.26
C GLU A 30 1.98 0.84 10.73
N PRO A 31 1.88 -0.06 11.73
CA PRO A 31 3.02 -0.87 12.15
C PRO A 31 3.56 -1.79 11.06
N PHE A 32 2.67 -2.29 10.18
CA PHE A 32 3.05 -3.11 9.03
C PHE A 32 3.84 -2.28 8.01
N VAL A 33 3.38 -1.07 7.70
CA VAL A 33 4.07 -0.16 6.76
C VAL A 33 5.43 0.25 7.31
N ILE A 34 5.50 0.63 8.60
CA ILE A 34 6.77 0.97 9.27
C ILE A 34 7.74 -0.20 9.21
N HIS A 35 7.29 -1.44 9.43
CA HIS A 35 8.19 -2.59 9.36
C HIS A 35 8.72 -2.83 7.94
N VAL A 36 7.91 -2.59 6.89
CA VAL A 36 8.41 -2.65 5.51
C VAL A 36 9.46 -1.56 5.27
N SER A 37 9.21 -0.32 5.72
CA SER A 37 10.18 0.78 5.66
C SER A 37 11.51 0.41 6.34
N ASP A 38 11.47 -0.10 7.58
CA ASP A 38 12.64 -0.54 8.33
C ASP A 38 13.46 -1.61 7.61
N LEU A 39 12.79 -2.53 6.90
CA LEU A 39 13.45 -3.59 6.14
C LEU A 39 14.17 -3.05 4.91
N LEU A 40 13.58 -2.05 4.24
CA LEU A 40 14.21 -1.37 3.09
C LEU A 40 15.37 -0.48 3.56
N ASP A 41 15.22 0.25 4.66
CA ASP A 41 16.26 1.10 5.26
C ASP A 41 17.48 0.26 5.69
N LYS A 42 17.26 -0.87 6.36
CA LYS A 42 18.34 -1.79 6.77
C LYS A 42 19.11 -2.37 5.58
N ALA A 43 18.46 -2.46 4.42
CA ALA A 43 19.08 -2.92 3.19
C ALA A 43 19.75 -1.79 2.39
N GLY A 44 19.63 -0.54 2.84
CA GLY A 44 20.18 0.62 2.14
C GLY A 44 19.47 0.93 0.82
N ILE A 45 18.19 0.54 0.70
CA ILE A 45 17.39 0.78 -0.51
C ILE A 45 16.70 2.14 -0.38
N GLU A 46 16.96 3.05 -1.31
CA GLU A 46 16.28 4.35 -1.35
C GLU A 46 14.86 4.22 -1.91
N TYR A 47 13.89 4.85 -1.23
CA TYR A 47 12.49 4.86 -1.64
C TYR A 47 11.75 6.12 -1.22
N ALA A 48 10.63 6.39 -1.89
CA ALA A 48 9.61 7.34 -1.47
C ALA A 48 8.29 6.63 -1.18
N VAL A 49 7.61 7.00 -0.09
CA VAL A 49 6.30 6.44 0.26
C VAL A 49 5.19 7.34 -0.27
N ARG A 50 4.19 6.75 -0.94
CA ARG A 50 2.98 7.41 -1.41
C ARG A 50 1.75 6.65 -0.95
N MET A 51 0.63 7.36 -0.89
CA MET A 51 -0.68 6.79 -0.58
C MET A 51 -1.71 7.33 -1.57
N ASP A 52 -2.56 6.45 -2.10
CA ASP A 52 -3.65 6.88 -2.97
C ASP A 52 -4.94 7.19 -2.18
N LYS A 53 -5.98 7.64 -2.90
CA LYS A 53 -7.28 8.01 -2.33
C LYS A 53 -8.01 6.86 -1.62
N ASP A 54 -7.60 5.62 -1.87
CA ASP A 54 -8.18 4.40 -1.31
C ASP A 54 -7.31 3.86 -0.15
N PHE A 55 -6.40 4.69 0.38
CA PHE A 55 -5.44 4.36 1.43
C PHE A 55 -4.41 3.27 1.06
N GLN A 56 -4.26 2.96 -0.24
CA GLN A 56 -3.26 1.99 -0.67
C GLN A 56 -1.87 2.62 -0.59
N THR A 57 -1.03 2.06 0.27
CA THR A 57 0.36 2.47 0.42
C THR A 57 1.23 1.89 -0.69
N THR A 58 2.04 2.74 -1.31
CA THR A 58 2.97 2.41 -2.40
C THR A 58 4.38 2.93 -2.07
N PHE A 59 5.36 2.03 -2.08
CA PHE A 59 6.78 2.36 -2.00
C PHE A 59 7.34 2.49 -3.42
N CYS A 60 7.84 3.67 -3.75
CA CYS A 60 8.51 3.95 -5.01
C CYS A 60 10.02 3.79 -4.78
N VAL A 61 10.59 2.68 -5.25
CA VAL A 61 12.01 2.35 -5.09
C VAL A 61 12.78 2.84 -6.30
N GLU A 62 13.93 3.48 -6.08
CA GLU A 62 14.82 3.91 -7.16
C GLU A 62 15.26 2.71 -8.02
N PHE A 63 15.21 2.87 -9.34
CA PHE A 63 15.45 1.73 -10.24
C PHE A 63 16.94 1.37 -10.29
N SER A 64 17.26 0.16 -9.83
CA SER A 64 18.52 -0.52 -10.14
C SER A 64 18.23 -1.90 -10.72
N ALA A 65 19.17 -2.44 -11.50
CA ALA A 65 18.99 -3.75 -12.15
C ALA A 65 18.76 -4.91 -11.16
N THR A 66 19.19 -4.77 -9.90
CA THR A 66 19.02 -5.78 -8.85
C THR A 66 17.90 -5.45 -7.87
N ALA A 67 17.41 -4.21 -7.84
CA ALA A 67 16.42 -3.74 -6.86
C ALA A 67 15.19 -4.66 -6.73
N PRO A 68 14.56 -5.19 -7.81
CA PRO A 68 13.44 -6.11 -7.66
C PRO A 68 13.81 -7.40 -6.93
N ALA A 69 14.95 -8.01 -7.25
CA ALA A 69 15.38 -9.25 -6.63
C ALA A 69 15.74 -9.05 -5.14
N ASP A 70 16.40 -7.94 -4.83
CA ASP A 70 16.81 -7.57 -3.47
C ASP A 70 15.58 -7.33 -2.59
N VAL A 71 14.64 -6.50 -3.04
CA VAL A 71 13.37 -6.22 -2.34
C VAL A 71 12.58 -7.51 -2.11
N ILE A 72 12.43 -8.35 -3.14
CA ILE A 72 11.73 -9.64 -3.00
C ILE A 72 12.43 -10.54 -1.97
N GLY A 73 13.76 -10.63 -2.01
CA GLY A 73 14.54 -11.46 -1.12
C GLY A 73 14.41 -11.06 0.36
N ILE A 74 14.35 -9.75 0.63
CA ILE A 74 14.18 -9.21 1.98
C ILE A 74 12.75 -9.48 2.48
N LEU A 75 11.74 -9.11 1.68
CA LEU A 75 10.35 -9.15 2.12
C LEU A 75 9.80 -10.58 2.21
N ARG A 76 10.26 -11.51 1.36
CA ARG A 76 9.83 -12.92 1.41
C ARG A 76 10.16 -13.63 2.72
N LYS A 77 11.09 -13.11 3.52
CA LYS A 77 11.37 -13.65 4.86
C LYS A 77 10.19 -13.47 5.81
N TYR A 78 9.45 -12.36 5.67
CA TYR A 78 8.41 -11.93 6.59
C TYR A 78 7.00 -12.00 5.99
N TYR A 79 6.88 -11.82 4.68
CA TYR A 79 5.61 -11.57 3.99
C TYR A 79 5.36 -12.52 2.82
N SER A 80 4.10 -12.57 2.38
CA SER A 80 3.74 -13.16 1.09
C SER A 80 4.03 -12.14 0.00
N VAL A 81 4.88 -12.49 -0.95
CA VAL A 81 5.38 -11.55 -1.96
C VAL A 81 5.06 -12.04 -3.36
N PHE A 82 4.35 -11.21 -4.12
CA PHE A 82 4.01 -11.44 -5.52
C PHE A 82 4.73 -10.43 -6.39
N PHE A 83 5.22 -10.87 -7.55
CA PHE A 83 5.88 -10.01 -8.53
C PHE A 83 5.29 -10.31 -9.90
N ASP A 84 4.80 -9.27 -10.57
CA ASP A 84 4.16 -9.38 -11.89
C ASP A 84 5.09 -8.98 -13.05
N GLY A 85 6.35 -8.66 -12.75
CA GLY A 85 7.33 -8.16 -13.73
C GLY A 85 7.54 -6.64 -13.67
N GLN A 86 6.62 -5.90 -13.05
CA GLN A 86 6.70 -4.42 -12.94
C GLN A 86 6.60 -3.93 -11.50
N LYS A 87 5.77 -4.56 -10.67
CA LYS A 87 5.55 -4.20 -9.28
C LYS A 87 5.64 -5.43 -8.38
N VAL A 88 6.10 -5.19 -7.17
CA VAL A 88 6.06 -6.15 -6.08
C VAL A 88 4.87 -5.81 -5.19
N GLU A 89 4.10 -6.82 -4.81
CA GLU A 89 3.08 -6.72 -3.78
C GLU A 89 3.53 -7.54 -2.58
N ALA A 90 3.61 -6.90 -1.42
CA ALA A 90 3.95 -7.56 -0.16
C ALA A 90 2.73 -7.53 0.75
N ALA A 91 2.22 -8.72 1.08
CA ALA A 91 1.05 -8.92 1.91
C ALA A 91 1.41 -9.61 3.23
N SER A 92 0.76 -9.18 4.31
CA SER A 92 0.83 -9.87 5.59
C SER A 92 0.36 -11.31 5.45
N ARG A 93 1.04 -12.22 6.16
CA ARG A 93 0.60 -13.63 6.26
C ARG A 93 -0.48 -13.83 7.31
N HIS A 94 -0.74 -12.81 8.12
CA HIS A 94 -1.77 -12.79 9.14
C HIS A 94 -3.14 -12.46 8.52
N PRO A 95 -4.25 -12.87 9.15
CA PRO A 95 -5.61 -12.72 8.62
C PRO A 95 -6.08 -11.26 8.47
N GLU A 96 -5.28 -10.30 8.93
CA GLU A 96 -5.53 -8.86 8.91
C GLU A 96 -5.51 -8.30 7.48
N GLY A 97 -4.88 -9.03 6.54
CA GLY A 97 -5.00 -8.77 5.10
C GLY A 97 -4.40 -7.42 4.67
N TYR A 98 -3.41 -6.89 5.41
CA TYR A 98 -2.66 -5.70 4.99
C TYR A 98 -1.73 -6.02 3.84
N ALA A 99 -1.65 -5.12 2.87
CA ALA A 99 -0.72 -5.23 1.75
C ALA A 99 -0.18 -3.86 1.34
N VAL A 100 1.07 -3.84 0.91
CA VAL A 100 1.71 -2.67 0.30
C VAL A 100 2.13 -2.99 -1.12
N ARG A 101 2.11 -1.97 -1.96
CA ARG A 101 2.65 -2.03 -3.31
C ARG A 101 4.06 -1.47 -3.31
N ILE A 102 4.92 -2.04 -4.13
CA ILE A 102 6.27 -1.56 -4.37
C ILE A 102 6.45 -1.47 -5.88
N VAL A 103 6.87 -0.31 -6.34
CA VAL A 103 7.06 0.03 -7.75
C VAL A 103 8.50 0.49 -7.93
N PHE A 104 9.09 0.21 -9.08
CA PHE A 104 10.48 0.51 -9.35
C PHE A 104 10.61 1.59 -10.43
N GLY A 105 11.47 2.57 -10.19
CA GLY A 105 11.75 3.67 -11.11
C GLY A 105 10.83 4.87 -10.96
N ASP A 106 11.03 5.83 -11.86
CA ASP A 106 10.43 7.16 -11.80
C ASP A 106 8.91 7.06 -11.97
N VAL A 107 8.20 7.05 -10.85
CA VAL A 107 6.74 7.11 -10.83
C VAL A 107 6.37 8.59 -10.93
N PRO A 108 5.78 9.05 -12.06
CA PRO A 108 5.44 10.45 -12.23
C PRO A 108 4.61 10.95 -11.06
N VAL A 109 4.96 12.15 -10.62
CA VAL A 109 4.36 12.88 -9.48
C VAL A 109 2.93 13.28 -9.80
#